data_AF-A0A6J7DWH7-F1
#
_entry.id   AF-A0A6J7DWH7-F1
#
_cell.length_a   1.000
_cell.length_b   1.000
_cell.length_c   1.000
_cell.angle_alpha   90.00
_cell.angle_beta   90.00
_cell.angle_gamma   90.00
#
_symmetry.space_group_name_H-M   'P 1'
#
loop_
_entity.id
_entity.type
_entity.pdbx_description
1 polymer ?
#
loop_
_entity_poly.entity_id
_entity_poly.type
_entity_poly.pdbx_seq_one_letter_code
_entity_poly.pdbx_strand_id
1 'polypeptide(L)'
;MLTVQWQRLSPHLGAGVPDELESAGVAGEYRRALELSAAEWERLSGEGRTQEAIYALCLGYRIRYVLDCNARAAMQLIELRSGREGHPSYRAVAHEMHRQIAEVHPAVGAAMSHVDTEAEPRLERILSEMRTQDKLDALAD
;
A
#
# COMPACT_ATOMS: atom_id res chain seq x y z
N MET A 1 16.41 -11.07 -9.56
CA MET A 1 16.93 -10.16 -8.52
C MET A 1 15.93 -9.05 -8.36
N LEU A 2 15.57 -8.74 -7.12
CA LEU A 2 14.73 -7.60 -6.76
C LEU A 2 15.43 -6.91 -5.60
N THR A 3 15.80 -5.66 -5.79
CA THR A 3 16.45 -4.82 -4.79
C THR A 3 15.58 -3.59 -4.56
N VAL A 4 15.33 -3.29 -3.30
CA VAL A 4 14.59 -2.09 -2.92
C VAL A 4 15.52 -1.13 -2.22
N GLN A 5 15.54 0.11 -2.67
CA GLN A 5 16.22 1.21 -2.00
C GLN A 5 15.17 2.14 -1.43
N TRP A 6 15.08 2.16 -0.10
CA TRP A 6 14.12 2.97 0.63
C TRP A 6 14.71 4.34 0.93
N GLN A 7 13.91 5.40 0.80
CA GLN A 7 14.27 6.66 1.45
C GLN A 7 14.23 6.50 2.98
N ARG A 8 14.90 7.40 3.70
CA ARG A 8 14.69 7.54 5.14
C ARG A 8 13.24 7.95 5.43
N LEU A 9 12.60 7.27 6.39
CA LEU A 9 11.22 7.59 6.79
C LEU A 9 11.15 8.98 7.42
N SER A 10 10.19 9.78 6.95
CA SER A 10 9.91 11.14 7.43
C SER A 10 8.45 11.51 7.13
N PRO A 11 7.85 12.48 7.84
CA PRO A 11 6.48 12.90 7.59
C PRO A 11 6.35 13.86 6.40
N HIS A 12 7.47 14.31 5.81
CA HIS A 12 7.52 15.43 4.87
C HIS A 12 6.77 15.23 3.54
N LEU A 13 6.49 13.98 3.14
CA LEU A 13 5.68 13.68 1.96
C LEU A 13 4.17 13.71 2.24
N GLY A 14 3.79 14.00 3.49
CA GLY A 14 2.41 14.02 3.96
C GLY A 14 1.76 12.64 3.98
N ALA A 15 0.53 12.61 4.47
CA ALA A 15 -0.34 11.43 4.49
C ALA A 15 -1.64 11.72 3.73
N GLY A 16 -2.37 10.66 3.36
CA GLY A 16 -3.74 10.77 2.87
C GLY A 16 -4.73 10.44 3.99
N VAL A 17 -5.93 11.02 3.92
CA VAL A 17 -7.08 10.63 4.75
C VAL A 17 -8.05 9.88 3.84
N PRO A 18 -8.33 8.59 4.07
CA PRO A 18 -9.31 7.84 3.28
C PRO A 18 -10.72 8.46 3.38
N ASP A 19 -11.45 8.47 2.26
CA ASP A 19 -12.82 9.01 2.19
C ASP A 19 -13.81 8.23 3.06
N GLU A 20 -13.50 6.95 3.34
CA GLU A 20 -14.25 6.11 4.28
C GLU A 20 -14.20 6.67 5.70
N LEU A 21 -13.08 7.29 6.11
CA LEU A 21 -12.96 7.92 7.41
C LEU A 21 -13.75 9.23 7.49
N GLU A 22 -13.86 9.96 6.37
CA GLU A 22 -14.75 11.13 6.26
C GLU A 22 -16.20 10.69 6.40
N SER A 23 -16.58 9.65 5.66
CA SER A 23 -17.93 9.08 5.67
C SER A 23 -18.31 8.55 7.06
N ALA A 24 -17.35 8.00 7.80
CA ALA A 24 -17.53 7.52 9.17
C ALA A 24 -17.46 8.63 10.23
N GLY A 25 -17.13 9.88 9.87
CA GLY A 25 -17.05 11.00 10.80
C GLY A 25 -15.83 10.98 11.76
N VAL A 26 -14.88 10.08 11.54
CA VAL A 26 -13.67 9.92 12.40
C VAL A 26 -12.40 10.52 11.79
N ALA A 27 -12.50 11.13 10.61
CA ALA A 27 -11.38 11.71 9.89
C ALA A 27 -10.60 12.78 10.69
N GLY A 28 -11.26 13.51 11.60
CA GLY A 28 -10.60 14.48 12.47
C GLY A 28 -9.62 13.83 13.46
N GLU A 29 -10.01 12.71 14.06
CA GLU A 29 -9.16 11.96 14.99
C GLU A 29 -7.95 11.36 14.27
N TYR A 30 -8.16 10.86 13.05
CA TYR A 30 -7.10 10.34 12.20
C TYR A 30 -6.07 11.42 11.83
N ARG A 31 -6.52 12.62 11.42
CA ARG A 31 -5.63 13.76 11.16
C ARG A 31 -4.83 14.15 12.40
N ARG A 32 -5.48 14.23 13.55
CA ARG A 32 -4.83 14.55 14.83
C ARG A 32 -3.76 13.52 15.19
N ALA A 33 -4.00 12.23 14.95
CA ALA A 33 -3.00 11.19 15.17
C ALA A 33 -1.77 11.37 14.29
N LEU A 34 -1.97 11.74 13.02
CA LEU A 34 -0.87 12.08 12.11
C LEU A 34 -0.07 13.29 12.62
N GLU A 35 -0.74 14.37 13.01
CA GLU A 35 -0.09 15.58 13.54
C GLU A 35 0.78 15.28 14.77
N LEU A 36 0.24 14.52 15.74
CA LEU A 36 0.99 14.08 16.92
C LEU A 36 2.22 13.25 16.55
N SER A 37 2.05 12.34 15.59
CA SER A 37 3.13 11.49 15.06
C SER A 37 4.25 12.31 14.40
N ALA A 38 3.90 13.33 13.59
CA ALA A 38 4.89 14.21 12.98
C ALA A 38 5.62 15.07 14.01
N ALA A 39 4.89 15.64 14.97
CA ALA A 39 5.48 16.48 16.02
C ALA A 39 6.49 15.70 16.88
N GLU A 40 6.18 14.44 17.21
CA GLU A 40 7.11 13.58 17.96
C GLU A 40 8.34 13.19 17.13
N TRP A 41 8.16 12.92 15.82
CA TRP A 41 9.29 12.71 14.91
C TRP A 41 10.20 13.95 14.85
N GLU A 42 9.62 15.16 14.79
CA GLU A 42 10.37 16.42 14.76
C GLU A 42 11.12 16.66 16.07
N ARG A 43 10.48 16.43 17.22
CA ARG A 43 11.12 16.54 18.54
C ARG A 43 12.33 15.61 18.66
N LEU A 44 12.17 14.32 18.35
CA LEU A 44 13.25 13.33 18.39
C LEU A 44 14.37 13.66 17.40
N SER A 45 14.00 14.09 16.19
CA SER A 45 14.99 14.46 15.18
C SER A 45 15.77 15.71 15.57
N GLY A 46 15.12 16.71 16.19
CA GLY A 46 15.74 17.91 16.74
C GLY A 46 16.72 17.62 17.88
N GLU A 47 16.50 16.54 18.63
CA GLU A 47 17.42 16.01 19.66
C GLU A 47 18.58 15.19 19.06
N GLY A 48 18.67 15.06 17.73
CA GLY A 48 19.66 14.22 17.04
C GLY A 48 19.33 12.72 17.06
N ARG A 49 18.20 12.32 17.66
CA ARG A 49 17.73 10.92 17.81
C ARG A 49 17.00 10.44 16.56
N THR A 50 17.66 10.61 15.44
CA THR A 50 17.05 10.46 14.12
C THR A 50 16.76 9.00 13.75
N GLN A 51 17.39 8.01 14.41
CA GLN A 51 17.09 6.58 14.21
C GLN A 51 15.85 6.15 14.99
N GLU A 52 15.66 6.71 16.18
CA GLU A 52 14.49 6.50 17.03
C GLU A 52 13.27 7.23 16.48
N ALA A 53 13.47 8.42 15.90
CA ALA A 53 12.41 9.24 15.35
C ALA A 53 11.50 8.47 14.37
N ILE A 54 12.05 7.55 13.57
CA ILE A 54 11.26 6.78 12.59
C ILE A 54 10.14 5.95 13.24
N TYR A 55 10.29 5.56 14.52
CA TYR A 55 9.29 4.78 15.26
C TYR A 55 8.12 5.62 15.75
N ALA A 56 8.22 6.95 15.71
CA ALA A 56 7.11 7.85 16.00
C ALA A 56 6.13 7.97 14.81
N LEU A 57 6.50 7.52 13.61
CA LEU A 57 5.71 7.71 12.39
C LEU A 57 4.56 6.71 12.27
N CYS A 58 3.35 7.22 12.04
CA CYS A 58 2.23 6.43 11.56
C CYS A 58 2.51 5.86 10.16
N LEU A 59 1.96 4.69 9.85
CA LEU A 59 2.11 4.05 8.53
C LEU A 59 1.37 4.77 7.39
N GLY A 60 0.55 5.79 7.69
CA GLY A 60 -0.17 6.58 6.69
C GLY A 60 0.69 7.58 5.91
N TYR A 61 1.93 7.83 6.35
CA TYR A 61 2.84 8.73 5.65
C TYR A 61 3.35 8.15 4.33
N ARG A 62 3.42 9.00 3.31
CA ARG A 62 3.95 8.62 1.99
C ARG A 62 5.45 8.36 2.05
N ILE A 63 5.88 7.41 1.22
CA ILE A 63 7.28 7.03 1.07
C ILE A 63 7.66 6.98 -0.41
N ARG A 64 8.90 7.36 -0.73
CA ARG A 64 9.53 7.06 -2.02
C ARG A 64 10.53 5.93 -1.87
N TYR A 65 10.56 5.05 -2.85
CA TYR A 65 11.55 4.01 -2.95
C TYR A 65 11.84 3.74 -4.42
N VAL A 66 13.01 3.17 -4.68
CA VAL A 66 13.38 2.66 -5.99
C VAL A 66 13.34 1.15 -5.93
N LEU A 67 12.66 0.55 -6.89
CA LEU A 67 12.61 -0.89 -7.09
C LEU A 67 13.42 -1.23 -8.34
N ASP A 68 14.59 -1.84 -8.15
CA ASP A 68 15.35 -2.44 -9.23
C ASP A 68 14.97 -3.92 -9.33
N CYS A 69 14.43 -4.33 -10.48
CA CYS A 69 13.98 -5.69 -10.70
C CYS A 69 14.23 -6.14 -12.13
N ASN A 70 14.58 -7.42 -12.28
CA ASN A 70 14.58 -8.05 -13.60
C ASN A 70 13.15 -8.45 -14.02
N ALA A 71 12.96 -8.74 -15.30
CA ALA A 71 11.65 -9.08 -15.87
C ALA A 71 10.94 -10.21 -15.10
N ARG A 72 11.65 -11.27 -14.72
CA ARG A 72 11.07 -12.39 -13.94
C ARG A 72 10.53 -11.94 -12.58
N ALA A 73 11.27 -11.10 -11.86
CA ALA A 73 10.83 -10.57 -10.57
C ALA A 73 9.66 -9.60 -10.74
N ALA A 74 9.67 -8.78 -11.79
CA ALA A 74 8.55 -7.89 -12.12
C ALA A 74 7.26 -8.69 -12.41
N MET A 75 7.35 -9.76 -13.22
CA MET A 75 6.20 -10.65 -13.52
C MET A 75 5.57 -11.17 -12.23
N GLN A 76 6.37 -11.77 -11.34
CA GLN A 76 5.86 -12.32 -10.08
C GLN A 76 5.23 -11.24 -9.19
N LEU A 77 5.87 -10.08 -9.07
CA LEU A 77 5.36 -8.98 -8.26
C LEU A 77 4.04 -8.44 -8.81
N ILE A 78 3.97 -8.19 -10.12
CA ILE A 78 2.80 -7.61 -10.79
C ILE A 78 1.62 -8.57 -10.70
N GLU A 79 1.79 -9.83 -11.09
CA GLU A 79 0.70 -10.81 -11.07
C GLU A 79 0.17 -11.01 -9.64
N LEU A 80 1.06 -11.12 -8.64
CA LEU A 80 0.66 -11.27 -7.24
C LEU A 80 -0.05 -10.02 -6.68
N ARG A 81 0.45 -8.82 -7.00
CA ARG A 81 -0.03 -7.56 -6.40
C ARG A 81 -1.19 -6.93 -7.16
N SER A 82 -1.46 -7.37 -8.39
CA SER A 82 -2.65 -6.97 -9.15
C SER A 82 -3.93 -7.65 -8.64
N GLY A 83 -3.82 -8.81 -7.98
CA GLY A 83 -4.99 -9.59 -7.57
C GLY A 83 -5.91 -8.89 -6.56
N ARG A 84 -7.18 -9.32 -6.56
CA ARG A 84 -8.28 -8.79 -5.72
C ARG A 84 -8.00 -8.64 -4.23
N GLU A 85 -7.22 -9.53 -3.65
CA GLU A 85 -6.89 -9.49 -2.21
C GLU A 85 -5.83 -8.44 -1.86
N GLY A 86 -5.26 -7.76 -2.88
CA GLY A 86 -4.29 -6.69 -2.70
C GLY A 86 -4.95 -5.37 -2.35
N HIS A 87 -4.33 -4.61 -1.44
CA HIS A 87 -4.74 -3.23 -1.14
C HIS A 87 -4.78 -2.38 -2.43
N PRO A 88 -5.77 -1.50 -2.64
CA PRO A 88 -5.96 -0.74 -3.88
C PRO A 88 -4.72 0.03 -4.33
N SER A 89 -3.97 0.60 -3.38
CA SER A 89 -2.72 1.31 -3.70
C SER A 89 -1.65 0.39 -4.31
N TYR A 90 -1.54 -0.87 -3.87
CA TYR A 90 -0.60 -1.83 -4.42
C TYR A 90 -1.04 -2.32 -5.81
N ARG A 91 -2.33 -2.52 -6.00
CA ARG A 91 -2.91 -2.88 -7.30
C ARG A 91 -2.64 -1.80 -8.33
N ALA A 92 -2.88 -0.54 -7.98
CA ALA A 92 -2.61 0.61 -8.86
C ALA A 92 -1.13 0.65 -9.31
N VAL A 93 -0.20 0.43 -8.38
CA VAL A 93 1.24 0.35 -8.72
C VAL A 93 1.53 -0.84 -9.63
N ALA A 94 0.98 -2.03 -9.35
CA ALA A 94 1.19 -3.21 -10.19
C ALA A 94 0.67 -3.01 -11.62
N HIS A 95 -0.51 -2.40 -11.79
CA HIS A 95 -1.07 -2.08 -13.11
C HIS A 95 -0.21 -1.07 -13.86
N GLU A 96 0.23 -0.02 -13.18
CA GLU A 96 1.07 0.99 -13.82
C GLU A 96 2.44 0.43 -14.22
N MET A 97 3.03 -0.45 -13.38
CA MET A 97 4.24 -1.20 -13.74
C MET A 97 4.02 -2.09 -14.97
N HIS A 98 2.91 -2.84 -15.03
CA HIS A 98 2.57 -3.68 -16.19
C HIS A 98 2.45 -2.84 -17.46
N ARG A 99 1.73 -1.72 -17.39
CA ARG A 99 1.53 -0.80 -18.50
C ARG A 99 2.86 -0.27 -19.04
N GLN A 100 3.72 0.27 -18.17
CA GLN A 100 5.02 0.80 -18.57
C GLN A 100 5.95 -0.26 -19.15
N ILE A 101 5.95 -1.48 -18.59
CA ILE A 101 6.75 -2.59 -19.14
C ILE A 101 6.22 -3.02 -20.50
N ALA A 102 4.91 -3.15 -20.68
CA ALA A 102 4.31 -3.54 -21.96
C ALA A 102 4.55 -2.50 -23.06
N GLU A 103 4.61 -1.22 -22.71
CA GLU A 103 4.92 -0.11 -23.62
C GLU A 103 6.34 -0.21 -24.19
N VAL A 104 7.33 -0.57 -23.36
CA VAL A 104 8.75 -0.66 -23.78
C VAL A 104 9.13 -2.06 -24.28
N HIS A 105 8.55 -3.11 -23.67
CA HIS A 105 8.85 -4.52 -23.93
C HIS A 105 7.54 -5.34 -24.11
N PRO A 106 6.87 -5.25 -25.28
CA PRO A 106 5.56 -5.86 -25.49
C PRO A 106 5.53 -7.37 -25.22
N ALA A 107 6.57 -8.12 -25.61
CA ALA A 107 6.65 -9.56 -25.38
C ALA A 107 6.75 -9.92 -23.88
N VAL A 108 7.38 -9.07 -23.06
CA VAL A 108 7.46 -9.25 -21.61
C VAL A 108 6.10 -8.97 -20.96
N GLY A 109 5.45 -7.89 -21.36
CA GLY A 109 4.10 -7.56 -20.88
C GLY A 109 3.07 -8.62 -21.25
N ALA A 110 3.13 -9.16 -22.48
CA ALA A 110 2.24 -10.22 -22.96
C ALA A 110 2.46 -11.57 -22.27
N ALA A 111 3.65 -11.81 -21.70
CA ALA A 111 3.94 -13.01 -20.93
C ALA A 111 3.30 -12.99 -19.53
N MET A 112 2.89 -11.81 -19.03
CA MET A 112 2.16 -11.68 -17.76
C MET A 112 0.67 -11.95 -18.00
N SER A 113 0.25 -13.19 -17.77
CA SER A 113 -1.10 -13.70 -18.09
C SER A 113 -2.04 -13.75 -16.90
N HIS A 114 -1.55 -13.54 -15.68
CA HIS A 114 -2.35 -13.55 -14.45
C HIS A 114 -2.55 -12.15 -13.87
N VAL A 115 -2.39 -11.10 -14.68
CA VAL A 115 -2.67 -9.72 -14.25
C VAL A 115 -4.18 -9.52 -14.16
N ASP A 116 -4.67 -9.20 -12.97
CA ASP A 116 -6.10 -8.98 -12.74
C ASP A 116 -6.53 -7.59 -13.21
N THR A 117 -7.09 -7.51 -14.42
CA THR A 117 -7.47 -6.23 -15.06
C THR A 117 -8.78 -5.63 -14.56
N GLU A 118 -9.48 -6.27 -13.61
CA GLU A 118 -10.76 -5.76 -13.14
C GLU A 118 -10.58 -4.55 -12.20
N ALA A 119 -11.22 -3.44 -12.55
CA ALA A 119 -11.13 -2.17 -11.83
C ALA A 119 -12.15 -2.02 -10.68
N GLU A 120 -13.03 -3.01 -10.45
CA GLU A 120 -14.10 -2.86 -9.46
C GLU A 120 -13.53 -2.75 -8.03
N PRO A 121 -13.84 -1.68 -7.28
CA PRO A 121 -13.53 -1.57 -5.87
C PRO A 121 -14.54 -2.42 -5.09
N ARG A 122 -14.43 -3.75 -5.21
CA ARG A 122 -15.20 -4.64 -4.35
C ARG A 122 -14.58 -4.55 -2.96
N LEU A 123 -15.33 -3.92 -2.04
CA LEU A 123 -15.21 -3.96 -0.58
C LEU A 123 -14.18 -4.99 -0.12
N GLU A 124 -12.93 -4.56 -0.01
CA GLU A 124 -11.69 -5.35 0.05
C GLU A 124 -11.80 -6.69 0.83
N ARG A 125 -11.15 -6.75 2.00
CA ARG A 125 -11.15 -7.90 2.91
C ARG A 125 -12.52 -8.14 3.52
N ILE A 126 -13.43 -7.18 3.44
CA ILE A 126 -14.79 -7.23 3.99
C ILE A 126 -15.55 -8.42 3.43
N LEU A 127 -15.47 -8.72 2.13
CA LEU A 127 -16.15 -9.90 1.58
C LEU A 127 -15.55 -11.22 2.07
N SER A 128 -14.22 -11.25 2.30
CA SER A 128 -13.53 -12.41 2.88
C SER A 128 -13.88 -12.58 4.36
N GLU A 129 -13.99 -11.48 5.10
CA GLU A 129 -14.41 -11.43 6.49
C GLU A 129 -15.88 -11.81 6.65
N MET A 130 -16.77 -11.32 5.79
CA MET A 130 -18.18 -11.73 5.75
C MET A 130 -18.31 -13.24 5.49
N ARG A 131 -17.62 -13.79 4.49
CA ARG A 131 -17.62 -15.25 4.24
C ARG A 131 -17.06 -16.05 5.39
N THR A 132 -16.11 -15.49 6.13
CA THR A 132 -15.55 -16.12 7.33
C THR A 132 -16.56 -16.10 8.47
N GLN A 133 -17.26 -14.98 8.64
CA GLN A 133 -18.33 -14.83 9.61
C GLN A 133 -19.50 -15.78 9.32
N ASP A 134 -19.97 -15.85 8.06
CA ASP A 134 -21.03 -16.77 7.63
C ASP A 134 -20.69 -18.23 7.96
N LYS A 135 -19.41 -18.62 7.81
CA LYS A 135 -18.95 -19.97 8.15
C LYS A 135 -18.90 -20.22 9.66
N LEU A 136 -18.54 -19.20 10.45
CA LEU A 136 -18.54 -19.29 11.91
C LEU A 136 -19.96 -19.40 12.45
N ASP A 137 -20.89 -18.63 11.90
CA ASP A 137 -22.30 -18.65 12.28
C ASP A 137 -22.93 -20.01 11.95
N ALA A 138 -22.62 -20.60 10.80
CA ALA A 138 -23.09 -21.94 10.41
C ALA A 138 -22.49 -23.10 11.23
N LEU A 139 -21.43 -22.86 12.02
CA LEU A 139 -20.83 -23.83 12.95
C LEU A 139 -21.36 -23.66 14.38
N ALA A 140 -22.09 -22.57 14.65
CA ALA A 140 -22.68 -22.27 15.95
C ALA A 140 -24.12 -22.82 16.11
N ASP A 141 -24.74 -23.24 15.00
CA ASP A 141 -25.99 -24.01 14.93
C ASP A 141 -25.73 -25.54 14.92
#